data_AF-A0A1M5GTK6-F1
#
_entry.id   AF-A0A1M5GTK6-F1
#
_cell.length_a   1.000
_cell.length_b   1.000
_cell.length_c   1.000
_cell.angle_alpha   90.00
_cell.angle_beta   90.00
_cell.angle_gamma   90.00
#
_symmetry.space_group_name_H-M   'P 1'
#
loop_
_entity.id
_entity.type
_entity.pdbx_description
1 polymer ?
#
loop_
_entity_poly.entity_id
_entity_poly.type
_entity_poly.pdbx_seq_one_letter_code
_entity_poly.pdbx_strand_id
1 'polypeptide(L)'
;MTEHSSDYSKWLINWKTNYSSQSKSRCVIDLYEIILKSEFYDTDYWYFAGVQDINSRLVSFTKEDWQKLREDLIHWKSNQIEILSMVLSTVKNNSELSHTNTLESMKSECYAHILTVCDDDLFIDLIDNIHFLKLNANKDINVLTRIKNRLLKLKDSPVIQNNGSSEFFYTKKRYEDFILLIDTEIEKADTKNK
;
A
#
# COMPACT_ATOMS: atom_id res chain seq x y z
N MET A 1 20.51 -16.24 -24.75
CA MET A 1 20.27 -16.10 -23.30
C MET A 1 21.49 -15.45 -22.68
N THR A 2 21.59 -14.12 -22.55
CA THR A 2 22.76 -13.51 -21.86
C THR A 2 22.63 -12.03 -21.47
N GLU A 3 21.62 -11.26 -21.90
CA GLU A 3 21.52 -9.84 -21.48
C GLU A 3 20.95 -9.67 -20.07
N HIS A 4 19.85 -10.35 -19.73
CA HIS A 4 19.24 -10.25 -18.39
C HIS A 4 20.15 -10.72 -17.24
N SER A 5 21.08 -11.64 -17.51
CA SER A 5 22.04 -12.13 -16.51
C SER A 5 23.10 -11.07 -16.14
N SER A 6 23.48 -10.20 -17.09
CA SER A 6 24.45 -9.13 -16.87
C SER A 6 23.88 -8.05 -15.96
N ASP A 7 22.66 -7.60 -16.23
CA ASP A 7 22.09 -6.44 -15.55
C ASP A 7 21.58 -6.79 -14.16
N TYR A 8 21.04 -7.99 -13.97
CA TYR A 8 20.76 -8.52 -12.63
C TYR A 8 22.04 -8.67 -11.78
N SER A 9 23.15 -9.11 -12.38
CA SER A 9 24.42 -9.21 -11.65
C SER A 9 24.95 -7.84 -11.24
N LYS A 10 24.82 -6.83 -12.11
CA LYS A 10 25.15 -5.43 -11.77
C LYS A 10 24.22 -4.88 -10.69
N TRP A 11 22.93 -5.24 -10.73
CA TRP A 11 21.95 -4.89 -9.71
C TRP A 11 22.35 -5.43 -8.34
N LEU A 12 22.68 -6.72 -8.24
CA LEU A 12 23.08 -7.36 -6.98
C LEU A 12 24.33 -6.74 -6.34
N ILE A 13 25.20 -6.12 -7.12
CA ILE A 13 26.38 -5.42 -6.61
C ILE A 13 26.00 -4.03 -6.06
N ASN A 14 25.03 -3.36 -6.71
CA ASN A 14 24.74 -1.94 -6.48
C ASN A 14 23.36 -1.63 -5.88
N TRP A 15 22.53 -2.62 -5.54
CA TRP A 15 21.15 -2.40 -5.06
C TRP A 15 21.07 -1.43 -3.87
N LYS A 16 22.08 -1.42 -2.99
CA LYS A 16 22.17 -0.48 -1.86
C LYS A 16 22.27 0.99 -2.25
N THR A 17 22.63 1.32 -3.50
CA THR A 17 22.62 2.71 -3.99
C THR A 17 21.21 3.31 -4.00
N ASN A 18 20.17 2.47 -4.00
CA ASN A 18 18.78 2.88 -3.92
C ASN A 18 18.20 2.89 -2.51
N TYR A 19 19.03 2.65 -1.49
CA TYR A 19 18.62 2.62 -0.08
C TYR A 19 18.19 4.02 0.39
N SER A 20 16.97 4.12 0.90
CA SER A 20 16.38 5.37 1.37
C SER A 20 15.68 5.29 2.73
N SER A 21 15.49 4.08 3.27
CA SER A 21 14.97 3.89 4.64
C SER A 21 15.85 4.63 5.66
N GLN A 22 15.21 5.25 6.65
CA GLN A 22 15.86 5.90 7.80
C GLN A 22 15.51 5.22 9.13
N SER A 23 14.76 4.11 9.08
CA SER A 23 14.34 3.39 10.27
C SER A 23 15.52 2.83 11.06
N LYS A 24 15.36 2.79 12.39
CA LYS A 24 16.26 2.08 13.30
C LYS A 24 15.69 0.73 13.74
N SER A 25 14.45 0.39 13.36
CA SER A 25 13.90 -0.94 13.65
C SER A 25 14.55 -1.97 12.74
N ARG A 26 15.11 -3.02 13.34
CA ARG A 26 15.68 -4.13 12.57
C ARG A 26 14.60 -4.81 11.70
N CYS A 27 13.38 -4.97 12.21
CA CYS A 27 12.27 -5.55 11.47
C CYS A 27 11.92 -4.73 10.22
N VAL A 28 11.89 -3.40 10.33
CA VAL A 28 11.61 -2.50 9.20
C VAL A 28 12.78 -2.50 8.20
N ILE A 29 14.03 -2.47 8.68
CA ILE A 29 15.21 -2.58 7.83
C ILE A 29 15.22 -3.91 7.07
N ASP A 30 14.93 -5.03 7.74
CA ASP A 30 14.90 -6.36 7.13
C ASP A 30 13.82 -6.47 6.05
N LEU A 31 12.62 -5.94 6.33
CA LEU A 31 11.54 -5.84 5.35
C LEU A 31 11.98 -5.01 4.14
N TYR A 32 12.55 -3.84 4.38
CA TYR A 32 13.03 -2.94 3.34
C TYR A 32 14.13 -3.56 2.48
N GLU A 33 15.09 -4.25 3.09
CA GLU A 33 16.17 -4.92 2.36
C GLU A 33 15.67 -6.05 1.46
N ILE A 34 14.60 -6.75 1.82
CA ILE A 34 13.97 -7.75 0.93
C ILE A 34 13.39 -7.05 -0.30
N ILE A 35 12.64 -5.97 -0.09
CA ILE A 35 12.07 -5.16 -1.19
C ILE A 35 13.17 -4.62 -2.09
N LEU A 36 14.18 -3.98 -1.50
CA LEU A 36 15.28 -3.35 -2.26
C LEU A 36 16.12 -4.36 -3.04
N LYS A 37 16.35 -5.57 -2.50
CA LYS A 37 17.08 -6.62 -3.24
C LYS A 37 16.27 -7.14 -4.43
N SER A 38 14.95 -7.19 -4.28
CA SER A 38 14.05 -7.80 -5.26
C SER A 38 13.32 -6.79 -6.16
N GLU A 39 13.59 -5.48 -6.06
CA GLU A 39 12.89 -4.45 -6.87
C GLU A 39 13.19 -4.53 -8.37
N PHE A 40 14.20 -5.30 -8.77
CA PHE A 40 14.48 -5.60 -10.18
C PHE A 40 13.53 -6.64 -10.78
N TYR A 41 12.86 -7.44 -9.95
CA TYR A 41 11.92 -8.44 -10.42
C TYR A 41 10.57 -7.83 -10.79
N ASP A 42 9.90 -8.46 -11.75
CA ASP A 42 8.59 -8.04 -12.24
C ASP A 42 7.43 -8.43 -11.31
N THR A 43 6.23 -8.06 -11.72
CA THR A 43 4.99 -8.31 -10.98
C THR A 43 4.73 -9.81 -10.75
N ASP A 44 5.12 -10.69 -11.67
CA ASP A 44 4.93 -12.14 -11.54
C ASP A 44 5.74 -12.68 -10.36
N TYR A 45 7.00 -12.29 -10.22
CA TYR A 45 7.80 -12.65 -9.05
C TYR A 45 7.12 -12.21 -7.76
N TRP A 46 6.63 -10.97 -7.70
CA TRP A 46 6.00 -10.47 -6.48
C TRP A 46 4.72 -11.22 -6.18
N TYR A 47 3.91 -11.54 -7.17
CA TYR A 47 2.67 -12.28 -7.01
C TYR A 47 2.88 -13.73 -6.52
N PHE A 48 3.86 -14.44 -7.09
CA PHE A 48 4.06 -15.86 -6.81
C PHE A 48 5.02 -16.15 -5.64
N ALA A 49 6.06 -15.32 -5.45
CA ALA A 49 7.12 -15.54 -4.46
C ALA A 49 7.23 -14.38 -3.45
N GLY A 50 7.40 -13.14 -3.92
CA GLY A 50 7.70 -11.99 -3.06
C GLY A 50 6.64 -11.71 -1.99
N VAL A 51 5.36 -11.91 -2.30
CA VAL A 51 4.25 -11.82 -1.34
C VAL A 51 4.44 -12.78 -0.16
N GLN A 52 4.95 -13.99 -0.38
CA GLN A 52 5.16 -14.96 0.69
C GLN A 52 6.31 -14.55 1.60
N ASP A 53 7.42 -14.11 1.01
CA ASP A 53 8.61 -13.67 1.74
C ASP A 53 8.28 -12.49 2.65
N ILE A 54 7.57 -11.49 2.13
CA ILE A 54 7.18 -10.31 2.90
C ILE A 54 6.16 -10.66 3.99
N ASN A 55 5.11 -11.42 3.68
CA ASN A 55 4.11 -11.81 4.69
C ASN A 55 4.72 -12.63 5.83
N SER A 56 5.73 -13.46 5.55
CA SER A 56 6.46 -14.20 6.58
C SER A 56 7.15 -13.29 7.60
N ARG A 57 7.58 -12.09 7.17
CA ARG A 57 8.13 -11.05 8.05
C ARG A 57 7.04 -10.31 8.80
N LEU A 58 6.00 -9.87 8.10
CA LEU A 58 4.92 -9.07 8.68
C LEU A 58 4.14 -9.81 9.79
N VAL A 59 4.02 -11.15 9.71
CA VAL A 59 3.44 -11.97 10.79
C VAL A 59 4.12 -11.75 12.14
N SER A 60 5.42 -11.45 12.14
CA SER A 60 6.21 -11.27 13.36
C SER A 60 6.26 -9.82 13.86
N PHE A 61 5.69 -8.87 13.11
CA PHE A 61 5.73 -7.46 13.49
C PHE A 61 4.89 -7.19 14.74
N THR A 62 5.49 -6.53 15.71
CA THR A 62 4.78 -5.95 16.85
C THR A 62 4.04 -4.68 16.42
N LYS A 63 3.14 -4.17 17.27
CA LYS A 63 2.50 -2.87 17.05
C LYS A 63 3.52 -1.73 16.86
N GLU A 64 4.63 -1.78 17.59
CA GLU A 64 5.71 -0.81 17.48
C GLU A 64 6.44 -0.91 16.13
N ASP A 65 6.65 -2.12 15.61
CA ASP A 65 7.24 -2.30 14.28
C ASP A 65 6.34 -1.75 13.17
N TRP A 66 5.02 -1.96 13.28
CA TRP A 66 4.04 -1.37 12.36
C TRP A 66 4.04 0.15 12.42
N GLN A 67 4.16 0.74 13.61
CA GLN A 67 4.29 2.19 13.77
C GLN A 67 5.57 2.69 13.10
N LYS A 68 6.72 2.07 13.40
CA LYS A 68 8.02 2.46 12.82
C LYS A 68 8.06 2.27 11.31
N LEU A 69 7.36 1.26 10.77
CA LEU A 69 7.20 1.10 9.32
C LEU A 69 6.50 2.33 8.74
N ARG A 70 5.34 2.71 9.28
CA ARG A 70 4.58 3.86 8.79
C ARG A 70 5.36 5.16 8.85
N GLU A 71 6.08 5.40 9.94
CA GLU A 71 6.94 6.57 10.10
C GLU A 71 8.05 6.63 9.04
N ASP A 72 8.56 5.48 8.60
CA ASP A 72 9.65 5.40 7.63
C ASP A 72 9.20 5.49 6.16
N LEU A 73 7.93 5.20 5.88
CA LEU A 73 7.39 5.17 4.49
C LEU A 73 7.58 6.48 3.73
N ILE A 74 7.61 7.63 4.41
CA ILE A 74 7.84 8.94 3.78
C ILE A 74 9.22 9.06 3.12
N HIS A 75 10.16 8.18 3.48
CA HIS A 75 11.51 8.16 2.92
C HIS A 75 11.67 7.13 1.80
N TRP A 76 10.70 6.25 1.60
CA TRP A 76 10.77 5.19 0.60
C TRP A 76 10.49 5.74 -0.80
N LYS A 77 11.14 5.17 -1.82
CA LYS A 77 10.88 5.54 -3.22
C LYS A 77 9.53 5.00 -3.68
N SER A 78 8.90 5.64 -4.66
CA SER A 78 7.57 5.26 -5.15
C SER A 78 7.48 3.80 -5.59
N ASN A 79 8.49 3.27 -6.29
CA ASN A 79 8.53 1.86 -6.69
C ASN A 79 8.58 0.89 -5.48
N GLN A 80 9.25 1.27 -4.40
CA GLN A 80 9.35 0.46 -3.18
C GLN A 80 8.02 0.48 -2.41
N ILE A 81 7.35 1.63 -2.38
CA ILE A 81 6.00 1.79 -1.82
C ILE A 81 4.99 0.98 -2.65
N GLU A 82 5.09 1.03 -3.98
CA GLU A 82 4.23 0.26 -4.90
C GLU A 82 4.34 -1.24 -4.62
N ILE A 83 5.57 -1.78 -4.56
CA ILE A 83 5.83 -3.19 -4.22
C ILE A 83 5.21 -3.56 -2.87
N LEU A 84 5.48 -2.76 -1.82
CA LEU A 84 4.91 -3.02 -0.50
C LEU A 84 3.38 -3.02 -0.55
N SER A 85 2.79 -2.03 -1.21
CA SER A 85 1.34 -1.85 -1.29
C SER A 85 0.65 -3.03 -1.96
N MET A 86 1.23 -3.58 -3.03
CA MET A 86 0.74 -4.78 -3.71
C MET A 86 0.73 -5.99 -2.77
N VAL A 87 1.77 -6.16 -1.96
CA VAL A 87 1.80 -7.25 -0.97
C VAL A 87 0.77 -7.03 0.13
N LEU A 88 0.63 -5.79 0.61
CA LEU A 88 -0.34 -5.45 1.65
C LEU A 88 -1.78 -5.69 1.18
N SER A 89 -2.12 -5.36 -0.07
CA SER A 89 -3.46 -5.56 -0.61
C SER A 89 -3.74 -6.99 -1.07
N THR A 90 -2.73 -7.86 -1.12
CA THR A 90 -2.93 -9.27 -1.48
C THR A 90 -3.54 -10.04 -0.31
N VAL A 91 -4.75 -10.57 -0.52
CA VAL A 91 -5.45 -11.45 0.42
C VAL A 91 -5.39 -12.88 -0.12
N LYS A 92 -4.87 -13.83 0.66
CA LYS A 92 -4.95 -15.26 0.30
C LYS A 92 -6.40 -15.73 0.40
N ASN A 93 -7.05 -15.97 -0.74
CA ASN A 93 -8.29 -16.74 -0.97
C ASN A 93 -9.26 -16.92 0.23
N ASN A 94 -10.22 -16.00 0.31
CA ASN A 94 -11.69 -16.18 0.38
C ASN A 94 -12.42 -17.02 1.45
N SER A 95 -11.82 -17.71 2.42
CA SER A 95 -12.70 -18.37 3.43
C SER A 95 -13.10 -17.50 4.61
N GLU A 96 -12.28 -16.57 5.09
CA GLU A 96 -12.68 -15.64 6.18
C GLU A 96 -11.93 -14.30 6.08
N LEU A 97 -12.42 -13.40 5.22
CA LEU A 97 -12.16 -11.96 5.35
C LEU A 97 -12.90 -11.46 6.60
N SER A 98 -12.41 -11.82 7.78
CA SER A 98 -12.96 -11.34 9.04
C SER A 98 -12.18 -10.13 9.51
N HIS A 99 -12.89 -9.17 10.12
CA HIS A 99 -12.27 -8.09 10.90
C HIS A 99 -11.48 -8.60 12.13
N THR A 100 -11.44 -9.92 12.37
CA THR A 100 -10.71 -10.54 13.49
C THR A 100 -9.29 -10.97 13.12
N ASN A 101 -8.92 -11.01 11.84
CA ASN A 101 -7.54 -11.26 11.45
C ASN A 101 -6.68 -10.02 11.74
N THR A 102 -5.90 -10.09 12.81
CA THR A 102 -5.05 -8.99 13.28
C THR A 102 -4.04 -8.57 12.21
N LEU A 103 -3.44 -9.52 11.48
CA LEU A 103 -2.47 -9.19 10.44
C LEU A 103 -3.10 -8.39 9.30
N GLU A 104 -4.25 -8.83 8.79
CA GLU A 104 -4.94 -8.11 7.70
C GLU A 104 -5.43 -6.74 8.15
N SER A 105 -5.86 -6.59 9.41
CA SER A 105 -6.17 -5.26 9.97
C SER A 105 -4.93 -4.35 10.00
N MET A 106 -3.77 -4.86 10.42
CA MET A 106 -2.53 -4.06 10.47
C MET A 106 -2.00 -3.72 9.06
N LYS A 107 -2.10 -4.67 8.12
CA LYS A 107 -1.81 -4.42 6.69
C LYS A 107 -2.72 -3.33 6.13
N SER A 108 -4.01 -3.39 6.44
CA SER A 108 -5.01 -2.39 6.03
C SER A 108 -4.76 -1.01 6.63
N GLU A 109 -4.37 -0.94 7.91
CA GLU A 109 -3.95 0.31 8.56
C GLU A 109 -2.68 0.89 7.89
N CYS A 110 -1.70 0.05 7.60
CA CYS A 110 -0.48 0.46 6.90
C CYS A 110 -0.77 0.94 5.46
N TYR A 111 -1.65 0.24 4.75
CA TYR A 111 -2.10 0.62 3.40
C TYR A 111 -2.80 1.98 3.40
N ALA A 112 -3.66 2.24 4.39
CA ALA A 112 -4.27 3.55 4.57
C ALA A 112 -3.20 4.65 4.73
N HIS A 113 -2.14 4.37 5.49
CA HIS A 113 -1.04 5.33 5.66
C HIS A 113 -0.27 5.57 4.36
N ILE A 114 0.01 4.52 3.56
CA ILE A 114 0.60 4.65 2.22
C ILE A 114 -0.18 5.65 1.38
N LEU A 115 -1.52 5.52 1.33
CA LEU A 115 -2.40 6.43 0.60
C LEU A 115 -2.35 7.89 1.10
N THR A 116 -1.74 8.18 2.26
CA THR A 116 -1.54 9.54 2.74
C THR A 116 -0.17 10.12 2.43
N VAL A 117 0.83 9.28 2.10
CA VAL A 117 2.23 9.70 1.95
C VAL A 117 2.79 9.50 0.54
N CYS A 118 2.21 8.60 -0.27
CA CYS A 118 2.62 8.44 -1.66
C CYS A 118 2.33 9.69 -2.49
N ASP A 119 3.06 9.89 -3.58
CA ASP A 119 2.78 10.94 -4.56
C ASP A 119 1.41 10.75 -5.24
N ASP A 120 0.94 11.75 -5.99
CA ASP A 120 -0.39 11.74 -6.60
C ASP A 120 -0.50 10.70 -7.74
N ASP A 121 0.59 10.40 -8.45
CA ASP A 121 0.59 9.42 -9.53
C ASP A 121 0.41 8.01 -8.95
N LEU A 122 1.23 7.64 -7.97
CA LEU A 122 1.11 6.35 -7.28
C LEU A 122 -0.22 6.25 -6.52
N PHE A 123 -0.73 7.34 -5.95
CA PHE A 123 -2.05 7.32 -5.31
C PHE A 123 -3.15 6.90 -6.28
N ILE A 124 -3.15 7.45 -7.51
CA ILE A 124 -4.13 7.15 -8.55
C ILE A 124 -4.12 5.65 -8.89
N ASP A 125 -2.96 5.01 -8.88
CA ASP A 125 -2.83 3.57 -9.17
C ASP A 125 -3.25 2.70 -7.99
N LEU A 126 -2.93 3.13 -6.76
CA LEU A 126 -3.22 2.35 -5.56
C LEU A 126 -4.68 2.45 -5.10
N ILE A 127 -5.35 3.56 -5.37
CA ILE A 127 -6.70 3.82 -4.83
C ILE A 127 -7.74 2.79 -5.29
N ASP A 128 -7.48 2.05 -6.36
CA ASP A 128 -8.35 0.97 -6.80
C ASP A 128 -8.52 -0.17 -5.78
N ASN A 129 -7.57 -0.33 -4.86
CA ASN A 129 -7.67 -1.30 -3.77
C ASN A 129 -8.25 -0.70 -2.49
N ILE A 130 -8.89 0.48 -2.52
CA ILE A 130 -9.43 1.18 -1.33
C ILE A 130 -10.44 0.33 -0.54
N HIS A 131 -11.09 -0.65 -1.16
CA HIS A 131 -11.97 -1.59 -0.44
C HIS A 131 -11.24 -2.37 0.66
N PHE A 132 -9.92 -2.59 0.52
CA PHE A 132 -9.07 -3.20 1.53
C PHE A 132 -9.09 -2.43 2.86
N LEU A 133 -9.37 -1.12 2.83
CA LEU A 133 -9.50 -0.31 4.04
C LEU A 133 -10.60 -0.81 4.97
N LYS A 134 -11.64 -1.50 4.47
CA LYS A 134 -12.71 -2.08 5.30
C LYS A 134 -12.17 -3.03 6.37
N LEU A 135 -11.01 -3.65 6.16
CA LEU A 135 -10.39 -4.57 7.12
C LEU A 135 -9.69 -3.86 8.27
N ASN A 136 -9.37 -2.57 8.15
CA ASN A 136 -8.75 -1.80 9.22
C ASN A 136 -9.71 -1.67 10.41
N ALA A 137 -9.42 -2.37 11.52
CA ALA A 137 -10.21 -2.29 12.74
C ALA A 137 -10.03 -0.96 13.49
N ASN A 138 -8.87 -0.31 13.34
CA ASN A 138 -8.46 0.92 14.01
C ASN A 138 -8.53 2.10 13.03
N LYS A 139 -9.77 2.48 12.69
CA LYS A 139 -10.10 3.55 11.74
C LYS A 139 -9.65 4.93 12.26
N ASP A 140 -8.41 5.31 11.97
CA ASP A 140 -7.92 6.66 12.27
C ASP A 140 -8.62 7.69 11.35
N ILE A 141 -9.50 8.51 11.94
CA ILE A 141 -10.29 9.53 11.24
C ILE A 141 -9.38 10.55 10.54
N ASN A 142 -8.21 10.89 11.10
CA ASN A 142 -7.29 11.83 10.47
C ASN A 142 -6.71 11.24 9.18
N VAL A 143 -6.37 9.94 9.19
CA VAL A 143 -5.89 9.23 8.00
C VAL A 143 -6.99 9.17 6.95
N LEU A 144 -8.21 8.75 7.32
CA LEU A 144 -9.34 8.68 6.40
C LEU A 144 -9.71 10.05 5.80
N THR A 145 -9.68 11.11 6.62
CA THR A 145 -9.93 12.49 6.16
C THR A 145 -8.87 12.96 5.18
N ARG A 146 -7.58 12.62 5.40
CA ARG A 146 -6.52 12.93 4.43
C ARG A 146 -6.75 12.21 3.10
N ILE A 147 -7.10 10.93 3.11
CA ILE A 147 -7.45 10.17 1.90
C ILE A 147 -8.64 10.81 1.17
N LYS A 148 -9.70 11.16 1.90
CA LYS A 148 -10.87 11.87 1.34
C LYS A 148 -10.47 13.17 0.66
N ASN A 149 -9.63 13.98 1.30
CA ASN A 149 -9.20 15.25 0.72
C ASN A 149 -8.38 15.05 -0.56
N ARG A 150 -7.55 14.00 -0.64
CA ARG A 150 -6.84 13.63 -1.87
C ARG A 150 -7.81 13.23 -2.98
N LEU A 151 -8.80 12.38 -2.67
CA LEU A 151 -9.86 12.00 -3.61
C LEU A 151 -10.62 13.22 -4.14
N LEU A 152 -11.00 14.15 -3.26
CA LEU A 152 -11.71 15.38 -3.64
C LEU A 152 -10.85 16.29 -4.54
N LYS A 153 -9.55 16.42 -4.25
CA LYS A 153 -8.61 17.17 -5.09
C LYS A 153 -8.50 16.55 -6.49
N LEU A 154 -8.45 15.23 -6.56
CA LEU A 154 -8.26 14.51 -7.82
C LEU A 154 -9.54 14.36 -8.63
N LYS A 155 -10.72 14.31 -8.00
CA LYS A 155 -12.02 14.09 -8.64
C LYS A 155 -12.28 15.01 -9.85
N ASP A 156 -11.80 16.24 -9.80
CA ASP A 156 -11.96 17.23 -10.87
C ASP A 156 -10.67 17.48 -11.68
N SER A 157 -9.66 16.59 -11.53
CA SER A 157 -8.42 16.58 -12.30
C SER A 157 -8.69 16.23 -13.77
N PRO A 158 -7.99 16.86 -14.73
CA PRO A 158 -8.14 16.53 -16.16
C PRO A 158 -7.72 15.10 -16.51
N VAL A 159 -6.98 14.42 -15.64
CA VAL A 159 -6.62 12.99 -15.80
C VAL A 159 -7.85 12.09 -15.59
N ILE A 160 -8.83 12.55 -14.82
CA ILE A 160 -10.07 11.81 -14.56
C ILE A 160 -11.09 12.11 -15.65
N GLN A 161 -11.51 11.06 -16.34
CA GLN A 161 -12.42 11.19 -17.47
C GLN A 161 -13.86 11.41 -16.98
N ASN A 162 -14.49 12.47 -17.52
CA ASN A 162 -15.90 12.80 -17.24
C ASN A 162 -16.87 11.75 -17.81
N ASN A 163 -16.51 11.14 -18.96
CA ASN A 163 -17.32 10.16 -19.68
C ASN A 163 -16.46 8.93 -20.00
N GLY A 164 -16.73 7.82 -19.34
CA GLY A 164 -16.11 6.52 -19.59
C GLY A 164 -16.96 5.40 -19.01
N SER A 165 -16.90 4.19 -19.57
CA SER A 165 -17.47 3.00 -18.92
C SER A 165 -16.72 2.72 -17.62
N SER A 166 -17.33 2.01 -16.67
CA SER A 166 -16.67 1.56 -15.42
C SER A 166 -15.46 0.65 -15.65
N GLU A 167 -15.23 0.22 -16.90
CA GLU A 167 -14.05 -0.54 -17.33
C GLU A 167 -12.79 0.33 -17.42
N PHE A 168 -12.92 1.67 -17.51
CA PHE A 168 -11.79 2.57 -17.41
C PHE A 168 -11.48 2.88 -15.94
N PHE A 169 -10.22 2.73 -15.54
CA PHE A 169 -9.76 2.84 -14.15
C PHE A 169 -9.94 4.25 -13.54
N TYR A 170 -10.13 5.29 -14.34
CA TYR A 170 -10.13 6.69 -13.88
C TYR A 170 -11.38 7.48 -14.30
N THR A 171 -12.57 7.04 -13.85
CA THR A 171 -13.83 7.78 -14.08
C THR A 171 -14.23 8.61 -12.85
N LYS A 172 -14.90 9.75 -13.09
CA LYS A 172 -15.44 10.60 -12.02
C LYS A 172 -16.36 9.83 -11.07
N LYS A 173 -17.21 8.96 -11.62
CA LYS A 173 -18.12 8.11 -10.84
C LYS A 173 -17.37 7.17 -9.88
N ARG A 174 -16.30 6.53 -10.33
CA ARG A 174 -15.50 5.62 -9.49
C ARG A 174 -14.86 6.37 -8.30
N TYR A 175 -14.39 7.59 -8.52
CA TYR A 175 -13.89 8.45 -7.44
C TYR A 175 -14.99 8.89 -6.48
N GLU A 176 -16.21 9.16 -6.97
CA GLU A 176 -17.38 9.43 -6.12
C GLU A 176 -17.73 8.21 -5.24
N ASP A 177 -17.68 7.01 -5.81
CA ASP A 177 -17.90 5.75 -5.07
C ASP A 177 -16.82 5.54 -4.00
N PHE A 178 -15.56 5.88 -4.28
CA PHE A 178 -14.46 5.84 -3.31
C PHE A 178 -14.65 6.86 -2.17
N ILE A 179 -15.09 8.08 -2.49
CA ILE A 179 -15.40 9.10 -1.47
C ILE A 179 -16.52 8.61 -0.55
N LEU A 180 -17.59 8.06 -1.12
CA LEU A 180 -18.71 7.51 -0.36
C LEU A 180 -18.29 6.37 0.57
N LEU A 181 -17.38 5.50 0.11
CA LEU A 181 -16.80 4.45 0.94
C LEU A 181 -16.04 5.06 2.13
N ILE A 182 -15.17 6.04 1.89
CA ILE A 182 -14.40 6.68 2.97
C ILE A 182 -15.34 7.36 3.98
N ASP A 183 -16.36 8.06 3.51
CA ASP A 183 -17.37 8.68 4.38
C ASP A 183 -18.06 7.67 5.27
N THR A 184 -18.48 6.53 4.70
CA THR A 184 -19.07 5.42 5.46
C THR A 184 -18.11 4.89 6.55
N GLU A 185 -16.81 4.79 6.24
CA GLU A 185 -15.82 4.31 7.22
C GLU A 185 -15.47 5.35 8.29
N ILE A 186 -15.55 6.65 7.98
CA ILE A 186 -15.43 7.75 8.96
C ILE A 186 -16.62 7.70 9.94
N GLU A 187 -17.85 7.60 9.44
CA GLU A 187 -19.04 7.51 10.28
C GLU A 187 -19.00 6.31 11.25
N LYS A 188 -18.49 5.17 10.78
CA LYS A 188 -18.26 3.98 11.62
C LYS A 188 -17.19 4.19 12.68
N ALA A 189 -16.17 5.00 12.40
CA ALA A 189 -15.12 5.32 13.37
C ALA A 189 -15.66 6.24 14.47
N ASP A 190 -16.43 7.26 14.10
CA ASP A 190 -17.03 8.23 15.02
C ASP A 190 -18.05 7.57 15.97
N THR A 191 -18.81 6.59 15.48
CA THR A 191 -19.81 5.88 16.29
C THR A 191 -19.20 4.91 17.31
N LYS A 192 -17.98 4.40 17.08
CA LYS A 192 -17.24 3.58 18.08
C LYS A 192 -16.62 4.40 19.21
N ASN A 193 -16.43 5.71 19.00
CA ASN A 193 -15.79 6.61 19.97
C ASN A 193 -16.81 7.38 20.85
N LYS A 194 -18.11 7.13 20.67
CA LYS A 194 -19.21 7.66 21.49
C LYS A 194 -19.69 6.59 22.47
#